data_AF-W2YUW5-F1
#
_entry.id   AF-W2YUW5-F1
#
_cell.length_a   1.000
_cell.length_b   1.000
_cell.length_c   1.000
_cell.angle_alpha   90.00
_cell.angle_beta   90.00
_cell.angle_gamma   90.00
#
_symmetry.space_group_name_H-M   'P 1'
#
loop_
_entity.id
_entity.type
_entity.pdbx_description
1 polymer ?
#
loop_
_entity_poly.entity_id
_entity_poly.type
_entity_poly.pdbx_seq_one_letter_code
_entity_poly.pdbx_strand_id
1 'polypeptide(L)'
;MKAAVISPALSMWWKVGAISGASAVLLGAFGAHGLKSHVKDPHLLKNWETAAHYQLVHSVVLLATPMCRRPGLAGGLITTGTLLFSGSLYAMTLTQQKKLGMVTPIGGVALVAGWLALLL
;
A
#
# COMPACT_ATOMS: atom_id res chain seq x y z
N MET A 1 10.68 28.40 23.80
CA MET A 1 10.81 27.83 22.45
C MET A 1 9.48 27.17 22.09
N LYS A 2 8.64 27.80 21.26
CA LYS A 2 7.43 27.13 20.76
C LYS A 2 7.92 26.03 19.83
N ALA A 3 7.72 24.76 20.18
CA ALA A 3 7.88 23.68 19.23
C ALA A 3 6.98 24.04 18.05
N ALA A 4 7.57 24.31 16.88
CA ALA A 4 6.79 24.43 15.66
C ALA A 4 6.05 23.10 15.52
N VAL A 5 4.75 23.11 15.75
CA VAL A 5 3.90 21.96 15.46
C VAL A 5 4.00 21.79 13.96
N ILE A 6 4.88 20.91 13.48
CA ILE A 6 4.93 20.53 12.08
C ILE A 6 3.58 19.90 11.80
N SER A 7 2.70 20.64 11.12
CA SER A 7 1.37 20.16 10.77
C SER A 7 1.53 18.86 9.97
N PRO A 8 1.00 17.71 10.44
CA PRO A 8 1.10 16.43 9.74
C PRO A 8 0.65 16.52 8.28
N ALA A 9 -0.32 17.40 7.99
CA ALA A 9 -0.84 17.67 6.65
C ALA A 9 0.20 18.18 5.63
N LEU A 10 1.31 18.79 6.08
CA LEU A 10 2.40 19.24 5.20
C LEU A 10 3.43 18.14 4.94
N SER A 11 3.38 17.03 5.68
CA SER A 11 4.32 15.91 5.51
C SER A 11 4.17 15.25 4.14
N MET A 12 5.30 14.87 3.56
CA MET A 12 5.34 14.05 2.34
C MET A 12 4.53 12.76 2.52
N TRP A 13 4.65 12.10 3.67
CA TRP A 13 3.98 10.82 3.92
C TRP A 13 2.47 10.94 4.05
N TRP A 14 1.97 12.07 4.56
CA TRP A 14 0.54 12.39 4.55
C TRP A 14 0.01 12.44 3.11
N LYS A 15 0.72 13.15 2.22
CA LYS A 15 0.33 13.26 0.80
C LYS A 15 0.38 11.90 0.09
N VAL A 16 1.44 11.12 0.33
CA VAL A 16 1.57 9.77 -0.24
C VAL A 16 0.45 8.86 0.28
N GLY A 17 0.15 8.89 1.58
CA GLY A 17 -0.95 8.14 2.19
C GLY A 17 -2.32 8.51 1.60
N ALA A 18 -2.57 9.81 1.39
CA ALA A 18 -3.82 10.28 0.79
C ALA A 18 -3.99 9.80 -0.66
N ILE A 19 -2.95 9.93 -1.50
CA ILE A 19 -2.97 9.47 -2.90
C ILE A 19 -3.09 7.95 -2.96
N SER A 20 -2.32 7.24 -2.13
CA SER A 20 -2.35 5.78 -2.03
C SER A 20 -3.72 5.28 -1.57
N GLY A 21 -4.36 5.95 -0.61
CA GLY A 21 -5.68 5.60 -0.10
C GLY A 21 -6.76 5.83 -1.15
N ALA A 22 -6.75 6.98 -1.83
CA ALA A 22 -7.67 7.27 -2.93
C ALA A 22 -7.56 6.23 -4.05
N SER A 23 -6.34 5.89 -4.47
CA SER A 23 -6.13 4.85 -5.48
C SER A 23 -6.54 3.45 -5.00
N ALA A 24 -6.33 3.10 -3.73
CA ALA A 24 -6.80 1.83 -3.17
C ALA A 24 -8.34 1.71 -3.21
N VAL A 25 -9.06 2.81 -2.93
CA VAL A 25 -10.52 2.85 -3.04
C VAL A 25 -10.97 2.67 -4.49
N LEU A 26 -10.33 3.38 -5.45
CA LEU A 26 -10.64 3.23 -6.88
C LEU A 26 -10.39 1.80 -7.38
N LEU A 27 -9.23 1.22 -7.04
CA LEU A 27 -8.85 -0.13 -7.42
C LEU A 27 -9.77 -1.17 -6.75
N GLY A 28 -10.14 -0.98 -5.50
CA GLY A 28 -11.11 -1.83 -4.79
C GLY A 28 -12.49 -1.80 -5.45
N ALA A 29 -13.01 -0.61 -5.77
CA ALA A 29 -14.27 -0.45 -6.47
C ALA A 29 -14.24 -1.10 -7.87
N PHE A 30 -13.14 -0.89 -8.62
CA PHE A 30 -12.92 -1.54 -9.90
C PHE A 30 -12.89 -3.07 -9.79
N GLY A 31 -12.20 -3.61 -8.77
CA GLY A 31 -12.16 -5.05 -8.49
C GLY A 31 -13.55 -5.66 -8.25
N ALA A 32 -14.38 -4.98 -7.45
CA ALA A 32 -15.70 -5.46 -7.08
C ALA A 32 -16.72 -5.42 -8.23
N HIS A 33 -16.67 -4.37 -9.06
CA HIS A 33 -17.72 -4.09 -10.05
C HIS A 33 -17.28 -4.27 -11.52
N GLY A 34 -16.03 -3.95 -11.85
CA GLY A 34 -15.54 -3.91 -13.23
C GLY A 34 -14.61 -5.07 -13.63
N LEU A 35 -13.86 -5.63 -12.69
CA LEU A 35 -12.82 -6.60 -13.00
C LEU A 35 -13.37 -7.99 -13.33
N LYS A 36 -14.49 -8.40 -12.71
CA LYS A 36 -15.12 -9.73 -12.88
C LYS A 36 -15.62 -9.99 -14.31
N SER A 37 -15.88 -8.95 -15.10
CA SER A 37 -16.21 -9.12 -16.52
C SER A 37 -14.99 -9.52 -17.35
N HIS A 38 -13.78 -9.14 -16.94
CA HIS A 38 -12.52 -9.35 -17.67
C HIS A 38 -11.68 -10.52 -17.14
N VAL A 39 -11.70 -10.77 -15.83
CA VAL A 39 -10.93 -11.85 -15.18
C VAL A 39 -11.90 -12.89 -14.61
N LYS A 40 -11.75 -14.14 -15.04
CA LYS A 40 -12.61 -15.26 -14.62
C LYS A 40 -12.00 -16.15 -13.55
N ASP A 41 -10.67 -16.17 -13.43
CA ASP A 41 -9.98 -16.96 -12.40
C ASP A 41 -10.27 -16.38 -11.00
N PRO A 42 -10.97 -17.13 -10.12
CA PRO A 42 -11.31 -16.67 -8.77
C PRO A 42 -10.08 -16.39 -7.91
N HIS A 43 -8.96 -17.08 -8.13
CA HIS A 43 -7.73 -16.83 -7.38
C HIS A 43 -7.12 -15.47 -7.73
N LEU A 44 -7.17 -15.08 -9.00
CA LEU A 44 -6.69 -13.76 -9.42
C LEU A 44 -7.60 -12.64 -8.93
N LEU A 45 -8.92 -12.85 -8.92
CA LEU A 45 -9.86 -11.91 -8.30
C LEU A 45 -9.58 -11.74 -6.80
N LYS A 46 -9.31 -12.83 -6.08
CA LYS A 46 -8.93 -12.78 -4.65
C LYS A 46 -7.59 -12.08 -4.43
N ASN A 47 -6.62 -12.25 -5.33
CA ASN A 47 -5.35 -11.54 -5.27
C ASN A 47 -5.54 -10.03 -5.42
N TRP A 48 -6.41 -9.61 -6.34
CA TRP A 48 -6.78 -8.19 -6.49
C TRP A 48 -7.40 -7.61 -5.23
N GLU A 49 -8.36 -8.33 -4.63
CA GLU A 49 -9.00 -7.92 -3.38
C GLU A 49 -7.98 -7.79 -2.24
N THR A 50 -7.08 -8.76 -2.12
CA THR A 50 -5.99 -8.74 -1.14
C THR A 50 -5.08 -7.53 -1.34
N ALA A 51 -4.72 -7.22 -2.60
CA ALA A 51 -3.90 -6.07 -2.94
C ALA A 51 -4.58 -4.74 -2.56
N ALA A 52 -5.87 -4.57 -2.88
CA ALA A 52 -6.64 -3.38 -2.51
C ALA A 52 -6.77 -3.21 -1.01
N HIS A 53 -7.03 -4.31 -0.29
CA HIS A 53 -7.10 -4.29 1.16
C HIS A 53 -5.78 -3.88 1.81
N TYR A 54 -4.67 -4.53 1.43
CA TYR A 54 -3.35 -4.20 1.97
C TYR A 54 -2.94 -2.76 1.61
N GLN A 55 -3.14 -2.33 0.36
CA GLN A 55 -2.88 -0.95 -0.04
C GLN A 55 -3.66 0.06 0.81
N LEU A 56 -4.95 -0.17 1.05
CA LEU A 56 -5.78 0.72 1.86
C LEU A 56 -5.29 0.79 3.31
N VAL A 57 -5.02 -0.36 3.94
CA VAL A 57 -4.49 -0.43 5.31
C VAL A 57 -3.19 0.36 5.42
N HIS A 58 -2.23 0.10 4.54
CA HIS A 58 -0.93 0.78 4.58
C HIS A 58 -1.01 2.26 4.19
N SER A 59 -2.02 2.67 3.44
CA SER A 59 -2.31 4.08 3.19
C SER A 59 -2.73 4.81 4.47
N VAL A 60 -3.57 4.18 5.30
CA VAL A 60 -3.93 4.72 6.61
C VAL A 60 -2.71 4.81 7.52
N VAL A 61 -1.84 3.79 7.49
CA VAL A 61 -0.58 3.85 8.24
C VAL A 61 0.31 5.01 7.76
N LEU A 62 0.40 5.24 6.44
CA LEU A 62 1.14 6.38 5.88
C LEU A 62 0.60 7.75 6.33
N LEU A 63 -0.71 7.88 6.54
CA LEU A 63 -1.30 9.09 7.13
C LEU A 63 -0.84 9.29 8.59
N ALA A 64 -0.64 8.21 9.34
CA ALA A 64 -0.15 8.26 10.73
C ALA A 64 1.38 8.36 10.84
N THR A 65 2.13 7.96 9.82
CA THR A 65 3.61 7.97 9.80
C THR A 65 4.26 9.29 10.22
N PRO A 66 3.74 10.50 9.89
CA PRO A 66 4.34 11.76 10.36
C PRO A 66 4.44 11.90 11.88
N MET A 67 3.71 11.07 12.64
CA MET A 67 3.69 11.09 14.11
C MET A 67 4.78 10.23 14.76
N CYS A 68 5.49 9.38 14.01
CA CYS A 68 6.57 8.54 14.57
C CYS A 68 7.93 9.28 14.61
N ARG A 69 8.92 8.73 15.33
CA ARG A 69 10.24 9.39 15.47
C ARG A 69 11.07 9.36 14.19
N ARG A 70 10.86 8.34 13.35
CA ARG A 70 11.61 8.13 12.09
C ARG A 70 10.68 8.02 10.88
N PRO A 71 9.94 9.11 10.54
CA PRO A 71 8.91 9.07 9.50
C PRO A 71 9.47 8.74 8.13
N GLY A 72 10.69 9.19 7.81
CA GLY A 72 11.35 8.88 6.53
C GLY A 72 11.60 7.39 6.32
N LEU A 73 12.06 6.69 7.37
CA LEU A 73 12.34 5.26 7.32
C LEU A 73 11.05 4.45 7.24
N ALA A 74 10.11 4.70 8.17
CA ALA A 74 8.84 3.98 8.20
C ALA A 74 8.02 4.24 6.93
N GLY A 75 7.89 5.50 6.51
CA GLY A 75 7.15 5.88 5.31
C GLY A 75 7.76 5.31 4.03
N GLY A 76 9.10 5.33 3.90
CA GLY A 76 9.79 4.74 2.76
C GLY A 76 9.58 3.23 2.65
N LEU A 77 9.73 2.51 3.77
CA LEU A 77 9.52 1.06 3.82
C LEU A 77 8.07 0.68 3.54
N ILE A 78 7.10 1.38 4.15
CA ILE A 78 5.67 1.10 3.94
C ILE A 78 5.26 1.40 2.49
N THR A 79 5.72 2.52 1.92
CA THR A 79 5.42 2.87 0.53
C THR A 79 6.02 1.84 -0.44
N THR A 80 7.29 1.53 -0.29
CA THR A 80 8.00 0.56 -1.15
C THR A 80 7.38 -0.83 -1.00
N GLY A 81 7.11 -1.26 0.23
CA GLY A 81 6.46 -2.53 0.52
C GLY A 81 5.05 -2.62 -0.08
N THR A 82 4.27 -1.54 -0.01
CA THR A 82 2.93 -1.48 -0.59
C THR A 82 2.97 -1.61 -2.12
N LEU A 83 3.90 -0.90 -2.78
CA LEU A 83 4.07 -0.98 -4.23
C LEU A 83 4.50 -2.38 -4.68
N LEU A 84 5.46 -2.99 -3.99
CA LEU A 84 5.94 -4.33 -4.34
C LEU A 84 4.89 -5.40 -4.01
N PHE A 85 4.20 -5.30 -2.87
CA PHE A 85 3.20 -6.28 -2.46
C PHE A 85 1.92 -6.15 -3.30
N SER A 86 1.26 -4.99 -3.22
CA SER A 86 -0.05 -4.78 -3.85
C SER A 86 0.09 -4.60 -5.36
N GLY A 87 1.09 -3.83 -5.80
CA GLY A 87 1.34 -3.60 -7.23
C GLY A 87 1.63 -4.89 -7.99
N SER A 88 2.41 -5.81 -7.42
CA SER A 88 2.68 -7.10 -8.08
C SER A 88 1.44 -7.98 -8.19
N LEU A 89 0.56 -7.98 -7.18
CA LEU A 89 -0.72 -8.71 -7.22
C LEU A 89 -1.70 -8.11 -8.24
N TYR A 90 -1.80 -6.79 -8.33
CA TYR A 90 -2.58 -6.13 -9.38
C TYR A 90 -2.04 -6.46 -10.77
N ALA A 91 -0.73 -6.30 -10.97
CA ALA A 91 -0.06 -6.58 -12.23
C ALA A 91 -0.23 -8.07 -12.62
N MET A 92 -0.07 -8.99 -11.69
CA MET A 92 -0.31 -10.42 -11.90
C MET A 92 -1.76 -10.70 -12.32
N THR A 93 -2.72 -10.00 -11.73
CA THR A 93 -4.14 -10.18 -12.06
C THR A 93 -4.46 -9.70 -13.48
N LEU A 94 -3.91 -8.55 -13.89
CA LEU A 94 -4.15 -7.96 -15.21
C LEU A 94 -3.37 -8.67 -16.33
N THR A 95 -2.13 -9.07 -16.05
CA THR A 95 -1.24 -9.69 -17.06
C THR A 95 -1.32 -11.21 -17.07
N GLN A 96 -1.93 -11.82 -16.05
CA GLN A 96 -1.96 -13.27 -15.81
C GLN A 96 -0.57 -13.90 -15.60
N GLN A 97 0.49 -13.09 -15.45
CA GLN A 97 1.87 -13.56 -15.28
C GLN A 97 2.13 -13.98 -13.82
N LYS A 98 1.87 -15.25 -13.50
CA LYS A 98 1.98 -15.81 -12.14
C LYS A 98 3.37 -15.65 -11.48
N LYS A 99 4.43 -15.50 -12.29
CA LYS A 99 5.80 -15.25 -11.79
C LYS A 99 5.94 -13.93 -11.02
N LEU A 100 5.07 -12.95 -11.29
CA LEU A 100 5.04 -11.68 -10.54
C LEU A 100 4.72 -11.89 -9.05
N GLY A 101 4.06 -13.00 -8.69
CA GLY A 101 3.81 -13.35 -7.29
C GLY A 101 5.07 -13.56 -6.45
N MET A 102 6.23 -13.80 -7.07
CA MET A 102 7.52 -13.89 -6.34
C MET A 102 7.98 -12.53 -5.79
N VAL A 103 7.44 -11.42 -6.30
CA VAL A 103 7.74 -10.06 -5.80
C VAL A 103 6.95 -9.75 -4.52
N THR A 104 5.76 -10.36 -4.36
CA THR A 104 4.87 -10.11 -3.23
C THR A 104 5.54 -10.36 -1.86
N PRO A 105 6.28 -11.47 -1.62
CA PRO A 105 6.99 -11.69 -0.35
C PRO A 105 8.02 -10.62 -0.02
N ILE A 106 8.73 -10.08 -1.02
CA ILE A 106 9.72 -9.01 -0.83
C ILE A 106 9.02 -7.74 -0.33
N GLY A 107 7.88 -7.42 -0.94
CA GLY A 107 7.01 -6.34 -0.46
C GLY A 107 6.53 -6.59 0.97
N GLY A 108 6.12 -7.82 1.29
CA GLY A 108 5.69 -8.22 2.63
C GLY A 108 6.78 -8.01 3.69
N VAL A 109 8.02 -8.39 3.41
CA VAL A 109 9.16 -8.14 4.32
C VAL A 109 9.38 -6.64 4.53
N ALA A 110 9.32 -5.83 3.46
CA ALA A 110 9.44 -4.37 3.58
C ALA A 110 8.29 -3.76 4.40
N LEU A 111 7.06 -4.27 4.26
CA LEU A 111 5.92 -3.87 5.07
C LEU A 111 6.12 -4.20 6.55
N VAL A 112 6.58 -5.42 6.87
CA VAL A 112 6.93 -5.82 8.26
C VAL A 112 7.99 -4.88 8.83
N ALA A 113 9.08 -4.65 8.10
CA ALA A 113 10.13 -3.73 8.52
C ALA A 113 9.61 -2.29 8.71
N GLY A 114 8.70 -1.83 7.85
CA GLY A 114 8.05 -0.53 7.95
C GLY A 114 7.20 -0.37 9.20
N TRP A 115 6.43 -1.41 9.56
CA TRP A 115 5.68 -1.44 10.82
C TRP A 115 6.60 -1.43 12.04
N LEU A 116 7.67 -2.23 12.03
CA LEU A 116 8.64 -2.23 13.12
C LEU A 116 9.38 -0.90 13.25
N ALA A 117 9.63 -0.20 12.13
CA ALA A 117 10.24 1.12 12.14
C ALA A 117 9.37 2.20 12.81
N LEU A 118 8.05 1.98 12.96
CA LEU A 118 7.17 2.87 13.71
C LEU A 118 7.43 2.82 15.23
N LEU A 119 8.11 1.77 15.73
CA LEU A 119 8.49 1.63 17.16
C LEU A 119 9.70 2.49 17.54
N LEU A 120 10.43 3.04 16.56
CA LEU A 120 11.66 3.81 16.75
C LEU A 120 11.40 5.27 17.07
#